data_AF-A0A9D8E6L3-F1
#
_entry.id   AF-A0A9D8E6L3-F1
#
_cell.length_a   1.000
_cell.length_b   1.000
_cell.length_c   1.000
_cell.angle_alpha   90.00
_cell.angle_beta   90.00
_cell.angle_gamma   90.00
#
_symmetry.space_group_name_H-M   'P 1'
#
loop_
_entity.id
_entity.type
_entity.pdbx_description
1 polymer ?
#
loop_
_entity_poly.entity_id
_entity_poly.type
_entity_poly.pdbx_seq_one_letter_code
_entity_poly.pdbx_strand_id
1 'polypeptide(L)'
;MTGPDPSPVIIDAKGRFSFAAREGAEAASGEARFRLHDEYLAVAPQFGEPLRLPLRDMLEVVGAGHRVELRLSSDEVLSLSHLGYAYEDFLRLLRRARGEVLLRDLLMHENLQKAGVTAAARLTGPEGGVRLSGRCELRIYDTGLVILPESDPPLRIPLGEVEEVRRRDHSLAVVTEDGETLELSKLGRELDPFARDLSEAMGRLGLLAQASLHELLPLADPSVIRRAARFLRDGKAARRLDVESVSPDLWAQLEGMLERAGIREEYEFLASRSLRDRLCIGVKRGLVGGPAGDYVWFLAPIPCAEGDRERRVMAMEAGVLGAPGGRATYFFRIGDGTGVAAGEVPAVCGDAGVDAAIRHLNRALVAVNFRREPIYLPATRLREPQYLKYHFAVEAIPELRRLRRLFVGRVVHRSRSQWRDDVLDLLRFAAAGEEGEQWRRGVGLDGPDEVFADESAGSRDESAPNLDASHLKPDE
;
A
#
# COMPACT_ATOMS: atom_id res chain seq x y z
N MET A 1 -22.94 -27.49 -13.13
CA MET A 1 -22.15 -26.38 -12.57
C MET A 1 -22.05 -26.61 -11.07
N THR A 2 -21.00 -27.28 -10.63
CA THR A 2 -20.66 -27.43 -9.21
C THR A 2 -20.27 -26.05 -8.71
N GLY A 3 -21.13 -25.44 -7.88
CA GLY A 3 -20.79 -24.19 -7.20
C GLY A 3 -19.50 -24.37 -6.39
N PRO A 4 -18.76 -23.28 -6.11
CA PRO A 4 -17.60 -23.36 -5.23
C PRO A 4 -18.04 -23.95 -3.89
N ASP A 5 -17.29 -24.95 -3.42
CA ASP A 5 -17.48 -25.58 -2.11
C ASP A 5 -17.64 -24.47 -1.05
N PRO A 6 -18.64 -24.55 -0.15
CA PRO A 6 -18.79 -23.53 0.88
C PRO A 6 -17.54 -23.53 1.75
N SER A 7 -16.84 -22.39 1.77
CA SER A 7 -15.67 -22.18 2.63
C SER A 7 -15.97 -22.62 4.07
N PRO A 8 -14.97 -23.16 4.80
CA PRO A 8 -15.21 -23.78 6.09
C PRO A 8 -15.82 -22.78 7.08
N VAL A 9 -16.74 -23.27 7.93
CA VAL A 9 -17.33 -22.48 9.01
C VAL A 9 -16.30 -22.35 10.13
N ILE A 10 -15.92 -21.12 10.46
CA ILE A 10 -14.98 -20.78 11.52
C ILE A 10 -15.66 -20.85 12.90
N ILE A 11 -16.87 -20.31 13.00
CA ILE A 11 -17.71 -20.37 14.20
C ILE A 11 -19.20 -20.32 13.82
N ASP A 12 -20.01 -21.04 14.59
CA ASP A 12 -21.46 -21.10 14.48
C ASP A 12 -22.10 -20.68 15.81
N ALA A 13 -22.93 -19.66 15.79
CA ALA A 13 -23.58 -19.10 16.96
C ALA A 13 -25.07 -18.85 16.70
N LYS A 14 -25.87 -18.84 17.77
CA LYS A 14 -27.28 -18.41 17.75
C LYS A 14 -27.41 -17.13 18.55
N GLY A 15 -28.33 -16.26 18.14
CA GLY A 15 -28.65 -15.06 18.90
C GLY A 15 -29.75 -14.25 18.21
N ARG A 16 -29.75 -12.95 18.44
CA ARG A 16 -30.69 -12.01 17.84
C ARG A 16 -29.96 -11.01 16.98
N PHE A 17 -30.58 -10.61 15.88
CA PHE A 17 -30.08 -9.54 15.02
C PHE A 17 -31.07 -8.40 14.93
N SER A 18 -30.56 -7.21 14.65
CA SER A 18 -31.34 -6.04 14.23
C SER A 18 -30.59 -5.35 13.10
N PHE A 19 -31.30 -4.99 12.05
CA PHE A 19 -30.78 -4.33 10.87
C PHE A 19 -31.46 -2.97 10.75
N ALA A 20 -30.68 -1.90 10.77
CA ALA A 20 -31.18 -0.54 10.69
C ALA A 20 -30.59 0.17 9.46
N ALA A 21 -31.44 0.87 8.73
CA ALA A 21 -31.00 1.79 7.69
C ALA A 21 -30.36 3.03 8.30
N ARG A 22 -29.67 3.83 7.48
CA ARG A 22 -29.00 5.09 7.88
C ARG A 22 -29.89 6.09 8.63
N GLU A 23 -31.21 6.05 8.41
CA GLU A 23 -32.20 6.90 9.09
C GLU A 23 -32.66 6.36 10.46
N GLY A 24 -32.08 5.24 10.93
CA GLY A 24 -32.39 4.63 12.23
C GLY A 24 -33.69 3.82 12.25
N ALA A 25 -34.43 3.76 11.14
CA ALA A 25 -35.57 2.87 10.98
C ALA A 25 -35.09 1.41 10.92
N GLU A 26 -35.60 0.59 11.84
CA GLU A 26 -35.33 -0.84 11.90
C GLU A 26 -36.00 -1.52 10.70
N ALA A 27 -35.18 -2.06 9.79
CA ALA A 27 -35.64 -2.71 8.58
C ALA A 27 -35.97 -4.20 8.81
N ALA A 28 -35.23 -4.86 9.70
CA ALA A 28 -35.48 -6.26 10.06
C ALA A 28 -34.89 -6.60 11.44
N SER A 29 -35.54 -7.49 12.17
CA SER A 29 -34.97 -8.10 13.38
C SER A 29 -35.60 -9.44 13.71
N GLY A 30 -34.92 -10.20 14.55
CA GLY A 30 -35.41 -11.48 15.01
C GLY A 30 -34.31 -12.37 15.58
N GLU A 31 -34.66 -13.62 15.85
CA GLU A 31 -33.68 -14.66 16.13
C GLU A 31 -33.00 -15.08 14.84
N ALA A 32 -31.69 -15.34 14.91
CA ALA A 32 -30.90 -15.79 13.78
C ALA A 32 -29.78 -16.74 14.21
N ARG A 33 -29.33 -17.54 13.26
CA ARG A 33 -28.08 -18.30 13.33
C ARG A 33 -27.01 -17.56 12.53
N PHE A 34 -25.85 -17.36 13.15
CA PHE A 34 -24.69 -16.68 12.58
C PHE A 34 -23.61 -17.70 12.27
N ARG A 35 -23.15 -17.75 11.02
CA ARG A 35 -22.02 -18.58 10.61
C ARG A 35 -20.94 -17.71 10.00
N LEU A 36 -19.80 -17.63 10.69
CA LEU A 36 -18.65 -16.91 10.18
C LEU A 36 -17.84 -17.85 9.28
N HIS A 37 -17.51 -17.37 8.10
CA HIS A 37 -16.58 -17.99 7.16
C HIS A 37 -15.35 -17.07 7.00
N ASP A 38 -14.37 -17.52 6.22
CA ASP A 38 -13.17 -16.77 5.88
C ASP A 38 -13.46 -15.44 5.15
N GLU A 39 -14.41 -15.42 4.22
CA GLU A 39 -14.70 -14.26 3.36
C GLU A 39 -16.00 -13.53 3.73
N TYR A 40 -16.89 -14.16 4.51
CA TYR A 40 -18.22 -13.60 4.78
C TYR A 40 -18.81 -14.07 6.11
N LEU A 41 -19.76 -13.29 6.61
CA LEU A 41 -20.67 -13.66 7.68
C LEU A 41 -22.03 -14.01 7.07
N ALA A 42 -22.51 -15.23 7.30
CA ALA A 42 -23.89 -15.60 6.99
C ALA A 42 -24.79 -15.36 8.21
N VAL A 43 -25.86 -14.60 7.99
CA VAL A 43 -26.94 -14.38 8.95
C VAL A 43 -28.17 -15.11 8.43
N ALA A 44 -28.63 -16.12 9.15
CA ALA A 44 -29.81 -16.90 8.80
C ALA A 44 -30.92 -16.65 9.83
N PRO A 45 -31.84 -15.69 9.59
CA PRO A 45 -33.00 -15.48 10.43
C PRO A 45 -33.83 -16.75 10.59
N GLN A 46 -34.50 -16.91 11.74
CA GLN A 46 -35.46 -18.00 11.93
C GLN A 46 -36.63 -17.88 10.95
N PHE A 47 -37.06 -16.65 10.68
CA PHE A 47 -38.08 -16.30 9.69
C PHE A 47 -37.53 -15.17 8.82
N GLY A 48 -37.50 -15.37 7.51
CA GLY A 48 -36.97 -14.40 6.55
C GLY A 48 -35.88 -14.99 5.65
N GLU A 49 -35.33 -14.16 4.78
CA GLU A 49 -34.30 -14.55 3.84
C GLU A 49 -32.91 -14.52 4.50
N PRO A 50 -32.07 -15.56 4.29
CA PRO A 50 -30.69 -15.53 4.73
C PRO A 50 -29.89 -14.42 4.03
N LEU A 51 -29.06 -13.73 4.79
CA LEU A 51 -28.17 -12.69 4.32
C LEU A 51 -26.73 -13.17 4.34
N ARG A 52 -25.99 -12.89 3.26
CA ARG A 52 -24.54 -13.13 3.17
C ARG A 52 -23.83 -11.79 3.12
N LEU A 53 -23.05 -11.49 4.16
CA LEU A 53 -22.31 -10.24 4.30
C LEU A 53 -20.81 -10.47 4.07
N PRO A 54 -20.24 -10.02 2.95
CA PRO A 54 -18.79 -10.03 2.76
C PRO A 54 -18.08 -9.28 3.88
N LEU A 55 -16.97 -9.83 4.40
CA LEU A 55 -16.24 -9.18 5.49
C LEU A 55 -15.60 -7.85 5.06
N ARG A 56 -15.28 -7.72 3.77
CA ARG A 56 -14.80 -6.49 3.13
C ARG A 56 -15.79 -5.32 3.21
N ASP A 57 -17.08 -5.61 3.29
CA ASP A 57 -18.13 -4.58 3.36
C ASP A 57 -18.33 -4.05 4.78
N MET A 58 -17.71 -4.66 5.78
CA MET A 58 -17.76 -4.19 7.17
C MET A 58 -16.74 -3.06 7.35
N LEU A 59 -17.20 -1.81 7.36
CA LEU A 59 -16.36 -0.64 7.61
C LEU A 59 -15.86 -0.59 9.05
N GLU A 60 -16.68 -1.04 10.00
CA GLU A 60 -16.38 -0.97 11.43
C GLU A 60 -16.97 -2.17 12.17
N VAL A 61 -16.23 -2.68 13.16
CA VAL A 61 -16.65 -3.78 14.04
C VAL A 61 -16.46 -3.37 15.49
N VAL A 62 -17.57 -3.12 16.18
CA VAL A 62 -17.56 -2.65 17.57
C VAL A 62 -18.19 -3.70 18.48
N GLY A 63 -17.48 -4.09 19.53
CA GLY A 63 -18.01 -4.92 20.59
C GLY A 63 -18.24 -4.10 21.85
N ALA A 64 -19.49 -3.98 22.30
CA ALA A 64 -19.83 -3.32 23.56
C ALA A 64 -21.12 -3.93 24.15
N GLY A 65 -21.17 -4.09 25.47
CA GLY A 65 -22.40 -4.50 26.17
C GLY A 65 -23.01 -5.83 25.69
N HIS A 66 -22.19 -6.84 25.39
CA HIS A 66 -22.63 -8.13 24.80
C HIS A 66 -23.36 -8.00 23.45
N ARG A 67 -23.09 -6.91 22.73
CA ARG A 67 -23.53 -6.67 21.36
C ARG A 67 -22.31 -6.50 20.45
N VAL A 68 -22.46 -6.94 19.21
CA VAL A 68 -21.52 -6.69 18.12
C VAL A 68 -22.24 -5.81 17.11
N GLU A 69 -21.73 -4.60 16.88
CA GLU A 69 -22.26 -3.65 15.91
C GLU A 69 -21.34 -3.61 14.69
N LEU A 70 -21.92 -3.80 13.52
CA LEU A 70 -21.25 -3.80 12.23
C LEU A 70 -21.79 -2.64 11.41
N ARG A 71 -20.94 -1.68 11.07
CA ARG A 71 -21.26 -0.63 10.11
C ARG A 71 -20.85 -1.09 8.73
N LEU A 72 -21.79 -1.12 7.80
CA LEU A 72 -21.57 -1.63 6.44
C LEU A 72 -21.24 -0.48 5.47
N SER A 73 -20.65 -0.83 4.33
CA SER A 73 -20.37 0.09 3.22
C SER A 73 -21.63 0.69 2.59
N SER A 74 -22.80 0.08 2.81
CA SER A 74 -24.13 0.60 2.46
C SER A 74 -24.66 1.67 3.43
N ASP A 75 -23.89 2.06 4.45
CA ASP A 75 -24.31 2.87 5.61
C ASP A 75 -25.36 2.19 6.52
N GLU A 76 -25.69 0.93 6.30
CA GLU A 76 -26.55 0.14 7.16
C GLU A 76 -25.79 -0.36 8.40
N VAL A 77 -26.52 -0.56 9.49
CA VAL A 77 -25.98 -1.08 10.75
C VAL A 77 -26.62 -2.41 11.08
N LEU A 78 -25.80 -3.45 11.17
CA LEU A 78 -26.19 -4.76 11.69
C LEU A 78 -25.71 -4.89 13.14
N SER A 79 -26.65 -5.09 14.05
CA SER A 79 -26.38 -5.37 15.46
C SER A 79 -26.69 -6.82 15.78
N LEU A 80 -25.73 -7.52 16.37
CA LEU A 80 -25.82 -8.91 16.82
C LEU A 80 -25.80 -8.93 18.35
N SER A 81 -26.74 -9.65 18.97
CA SER A 81 -26.86 -9.74 20.43
C SER A 81 -27.26 -11.14 20.86
N HIS A 82 -27.28 -11.38 22.17
CA HIS A 82 -27.69 -12.67 22.74
C HIS A 82 -26.86 -13.86 22.25
N LEU A 83 -25.58 -13.63 21.95
CA LEU A 83 -24.63 -14.68 21.54
C LEU A 83 -24.24 -15.62 22.71
N GLY A 84 -24.60 -15.27 23.94
CA GLY A 84 -24.27 -16.03 25.15
C GLY A 84 -22.77 -16.22 25.30
N TYR A 85 -22.33 -17.45 25.61
CA TYR A 85 -20.92 -17.80 25.77
C TYR A 85 -20.10 -17.64 24.49
N ALA A 86 -20.74 -17.61 23.31
CA ALA A 86 -20.04 -17.43 22.04
C ALA A 86 -19.65 -15.97 21.76
N TYR A 87 -20.09 -14.99 22.57
CA TYR A 87 -19.87 -13.56 22.30
C TYR A 87 -18.39 -13.19 22.07
N GLU A 88 -17.53 -13.54 23.03
CA GLU A 88 -16.10 -13.18 23.01
C GLU A 88 -15.37 -13.85 21.84
N ASP A 89 -15.59 -15.16 21.65
CA ASP A 89 -14.97 -15.92 20.57
C ASP A 89 -15.48 -15.47 19.20
N PHE A 90 -16.77 -15.18 19.07
CA PHE A 90 -17.34 -14.70 17.82
C PHE A 90 -16.75 -13.34 17.44
N LEU A 91 -16.70 -12.38 18.36
CA LEU A 91 -16.12 -11.06 18.10
C LEU A 91 -14.63 -11.16 17.72
N ARG A 92 -13.86 -11.96 18.48
CA ARG A 92 -12.43 -12.18 18.22
C ARG A 92 -12.19 -12.83 16.85
N LEU A 93 -12.94 -13.87 16.50
CA LEU A 93 -12.81 -14.57 15.23
C LEU A 93 -13.29 -13.70 14.05
N LEU A 94 -14.36 -12.92 14.23
CA LEU A 94 -14.85 -11.99 13.21
C LEU A 94 -13.81 -10.92 12.89
N ARG A 95 -13.23 -10.29 13.93
CA ARG A 95 -12.16 -9.29 13.76
C ARG A 95 -10.95 -9.87 13.05
N ARG A 96 -10.53 -11.09 13.41
CA ARG A 96 -9.43 -11.81 12.77
C ARG A 96 -9.74 -12.09 11.30
N ALA A 97 -10.86 -12.75 11.00
CA ALA A 97 -11.24 -13.11 9.63
C ALA A 97 -11.37 -11.87 8.74
N ARG A 98 -12.01 -10.81 9.23
CA ARG A 98 -12.07 -9.52 8.55
C ARG A 98 -10.69 -8.93 8.30
N GLY A 99 -9.81 -8.96 9.31
CA GLY A 99 -8.43 -8.51 9.20
C GLY A 99 -7.70 -9.20 8.04
N GLU A 100 -7.79 -10.53 7.93
CA GLU A 100 -7.15 -11.27 6.85
C GLU A 100 -7.71 -10.91 5.46
N VAL A 101 -9.03 -10.74 5.34
CA VAL A 101 -9.65 -10.29 4.08
C VAL A 101 -9.11 -8.92 3.68
N LEU A 102 -9.10 -7.97 4.61
CA LEU A 102 -8.62 -6.61 4.37
C LEU A 102 -7.12 -6.57 4.06
N LEU A 103 -6.27 -7.37 4.70
CA LEU A 103 -4.84 -7.39 4.39
C LEU A 103 -4.56 -7.71 2.92
N ARG A 104 -5.33 -8.64 2.33
CA ARG A 104 -5.20 -8.98 0.91
C ARG A 104 -5.74 -7.87 0.01
N ASP A 105 -6.91 -7.32 0.35
CA ASP A 105 -7.53 -6.25 -0.42
C ASP A 105 -6.69 -4.97 -0.38
N LEU A 106 -6.05 -4.66 0.74
CA LEU A 106 -5.18 -3.50 0.94
C LEU A 106 -3.74 -3.72 0.44
N LEU A 107 -3.50 -4.77 -0.35
CA LEU A 107 -2.22 -5.03 -1.01
C LEU A 107 -1.05 -5.25 -0.02
N MET A 108 -1.33 -5.72 1.20
CA MET A 108 -0.36 -5.91 2.28
C MET A 108 0.12 -7.37 2.43
N HIS A 109 -0.15 -8.21 1.43
CA HIS A 109 0.21 -9.64 1.50
C HIS A 109 1.69 -9.85 1.16
N GLU A 110 2.49 -10.17 2.17
CA GLU A 110 3.93 -10.43 2.13
C GLU A 110 4.29 -11.59 3.07
N ASN A 111 5.55 -12.04 3.07
CA ASN A 111 5.99 -13.04 4.05
C ASN A 111 5.93 -12.46 5.47
N LEU A 112 5.19 -13.16 6.32
CA LEU A 112 5.01 -12.80 7.71
C LEU A 112 6.20 -13.27 8.54
N GLN A 113 6.81 -12.34 9.28
CA GLN A 113 7.97 -12.61 10.14
C GLN A 113 7.53 -12.80 11.60
N LYS A 114 6.56 -12.00 12.06
CA LYS A 114 6.00 -12.09 13.42
C LYS A 114 4.55 -11.64 13.43
N ALA A 115 3.72 -12.31 14.22
CA ALA A 115 2.30 -11.99 14.40
C ALA A 115 1.83 -12.21 15.84
N GLY A 116 0.57 -11.86 16.12
CA GLY A 116 -0.08 -12.14 17.40
C GLY A 116 0.35 -11.24 18.55
N VAL A 117 1.06 -10.15 18.29
CA VAL A 117 1.51 -9.22 19.34
C VAL A 117 0.42 -8.21 19.63
N THR A 118 -0.19 -8.29 20.81
CA THR A 118 -1.19 -7.30 21.23
C THR A 118 -0.52 -6.05 21.79
N ALA A 119 -1.02 -4.87 21.38
CA ALA A 119 -0.55 -3.59 21.87
C ALA A 119 -1.69 -2.56 21.92
N ALA A 120 -1.41 -1.39 22.51
CA ALA A 120 -2.17 -0.18 22.25
C ALA A 120 -1.32 0.73 21.35
N ALA A 121 -1.87 1.11 20.20
CA ALA A 121 -1.23 1.97 19.22
C ALA A 121 -1.86 3.36 19.23
N ARG A 122 -1.03 4.37 18.98
CA ARG A 122 -1.45 5.73 18.62
C ARG A 122 -0.60 6.18 17.43
N LEU A 123 -1.24 6.38 16.28
CA LEU A 123 -0.60 6.95 15.09
C LEU A 123 -0.96 8.42 15.00
N THR A 124 0.06 9.27 14.95
CA THR A 124 -0.08 10.71 14.83
C THR A 124 0.55 11.14 13.50
N GLY A 125 -0.18 11.93 12.71
CA GLY A 125 0.35 12.53 11.49
C GLY A 125 1.38 13.63 11.79
N PRO A 126 2.06 14.15 10.75
CA PRO A 126 3.08 15.18 10.91
C PRO A 126 2.58 16.47 11.57
N GLU A 127 1.30 16.79 11.40
CA GLU A 127 0.66 17.98 11.97
C GLU A 127 0.09 17.75 13.39
N GLY A 128 0.31 16.58 13.99
CA GLY A 128 -0.19 16.25 15.33
C GLY A 128 -1.60 15.66 15.36
N GLY A 129 -2.28 15.54 14.22
CA GLY A 129 -3.59 14.89 14.11
C GLY A 129 -3.51 13.38 14.38
N VAL A 130 -4.37 12.88 15.27
CA VAL A 130 -4.44 11.45 15.58
C VAL A 130 -5.18 10.72 14.45
N ARG A 131 -4.47 9.82 13.77
CA ARG A 131 -5.01 8.99 12.66
C ARG A 131 -5.55 7.65 13.14
N LEU A 132 -4.98 7.13 14.22
CA LEU A 132 -5.37 5.86 14.84
C LEU A 132 -5.15 5.97 16.34
N SER A 133 -6.09 5.44 17.14
CA SER A 133 -5.83 5.16 18.55
C SER A 133 -6.67 4.00 19.04
N GLY A 134 -6.04 3.01 19.68
CA GLY A 134 -6.79 1.89 20.25
C GLY A 134 -5.94 0.66 20.48
N ARG A 135 -6.60 -0.44 20.84
CA ARG A 135 -5.99 -1.76 20.90
C ARG A 135 -5.82 -2.32 19.49
N CYS A 136 -4.75 -3.06 19.28
CA CYS A 136 -4.42 -3.64 18.00
C CYS A 136 -3.58 -4.91 18.15
N GLU A 137 -3.59 -5.72 17.09
CA GLU A 137 -2.54 -6.71 16.82
C GLU A 137 -1.45 -6.08 15.94
N LEU A 138 -0.19 -6.36 16.23
CA LEU A 138 0.96 -5.95 15.44
C LEU A 138 1.52 -7.15 14.68
N ARG A 139 1.89 -6.91 13.42
CA ARG A 139 2.55 -7.89 12.55
C ARG A 139 3.76 -7.29 11.86
N ILE A 140 4.87 -8.01 11.86
CA ILE A 140 6.08 -7.63 11.13
C ILE A 140 6.14 -8.49 9.87
N TYR A 141 6.23 -7.84 8.72
CA TYR A 141 6.45 -8.44 7.41
C TYR A 141 7.86 -8.11 6.91
N ASP A 142 8.23 -8.65 5.74
CA ASP A 142 9.52 -8.38 5.11
C ASP A 142 9.80 -6.89 4.90
N THR A 143 8.80 -6.12 4.49
CA THR A 143 8.99 -4.71 4.14
C THR A 143 8.08 -3.75 4.92
N GLY A 144 7.24 -4.24 5.82
CA GLY A 144 6.30 -3.40 6.56
C GLY A 144 6.01 -3.85 7.98
N LEU A 145 5.70 -2.87 8.84
CA LEU A 145 5.01 -3.08 10.10
C LEU A 145 3.51 -2.84 9.87
N VAL A 146 2.68 -3.85 10.10
CA VAL A 146 1.23 -3.77 9.98
C VAL A 146 0.58 -3.71 11.35
N ILE A 147 -0.35 -2.78 11.48
CA ILE A 147 -1.19 -2.57 12.64
C ILE A 147 -2.60 -3.00 12.26
N LEU A 148 -3.18 -3.94 13.01
CA LEU A 148 -4.55 -4.40 12.85
C LEU A 148 -5.37 -3.87 14.04
N PRO A 149 -6.03 -2.72 13.91
CA PRO A 149 -6.90 -2.19 14.94
C PRO A 149 -8.10 -3.11 15.18
N GLU A 150 -8.68 -3.04 16.37
CA GLU A 150 -9.88 -3.82 16.70
C GLU A 150 -11.13 -3.41 15.91
N SER A 151 -11.22 -2.15 15.48
CA SER A 151 -12.42 -1.57 14.85
C SER A 151 -12.17 -0.99 13.46
N ASP A 152 -11.01 -0.37 13.24
CA ASP A 152 -10.65 0.26 11.97
C ASP A 152 -10.01 -0.73 10.97
N PRO A 153 -9.87 -0.35 9.69
CA PRO A 153 -9.06 -1.11 8.73
C PRO A 153 -7.57 -1.20 9.13
N PRO A 154 -6.85 -2.24 8.67
CA PRO A 154 -5.41 -2.34 8.87
C PRO A 154 -4.63 -1.15 8.28
N LEU A 155 -3.52 -0.81 8.94
CA LEU A 155 -2.58 0.23 8.50
C LEU A 155 -1.17 -0.38 8.37
N ARG A 156 -0.40 0.08 7.39
CA ARG A 156 0.97 -0.37 7.13
C ARG A 156 1.94 0.80 7.20
N ILE A 157 3.02 0.62 7.95
CA ILE A 157 4.20 1.49 7.95
C ILE A 157 5.32 0.75 7.22
N PRO A 158 5.74 1.21 6.03
CA PRO A 158 6.88 0.62 5.35
C PRO A 158 8.16 0.76 6.17
N LEU A 159 8.91 -0.32 6.34
CA LEU A 159 10.17 -0.31 7.09
C LEU A 159 11.23 0.54 6.38
N GLY A 160 11.13 0.69 5.06
CA GLY A 160 11.95 1.61 4.27
C GLY A 160 11.67 3.10 4.50
N GLU A 161 10.62 3.45 5.24
CA GLU A 161 10.29 4.83 5.61
C GLU A 161 10.61 5.15 7.07
N VAL A 162 10.97 4.15 7.88
CA VAL A 162 11.29 4.35 9.30
C VAL A 162 12.62 5.09 9.42
N GLU A 163 12.58 6.31 9.91
CA GLU A 163 13.77 7.12 10.18
C GLU A 163 14.38 6.75 11.53
N GLU A 164 13.54 6.59 12.55
CA GLU A 164 13.98 6.36 13.92
C GLU A 164 13.04 5.43 14.68
N VAL A 165 13.62 4.60 15.55
CA VAL A 165 12.89 3.83 16.56
C VAL A 165 13.43 4.21 17.93
N ARG A 166 12.58 4.80 18.77
CA ARG A 166 12.91 5.22 20.14
C ARG A 166 12.23 4.28 21.12
N ARG A 167 13.01 3.79 22.09
CA ARG A 167 12.47 3.09 23.25
C ARG A 167 12.36 4.06 24.42
N ARG A 168 11.23 4.03 25.12
CA ARG A 168 11.00 4.75 26.38
C ARG A 168 10.39 3.75 27.35
N ASP A 169 11.01 3.47 28.50
CA ASP A 169 10.56 2.54 29.55
C ASP A 169 9.59 1.41 29.13
N HIS A 170 8.29 1.71 28.94
CA HIS A 170 7.23 0.75 28.59
C HIS A 170 6.57 0.97 27.21
N SER A 171 7.20 1.71 26.32
CA SER A 171 6.71 2.02 24.98
C SER A 171 7.83 2.05 23.92
N LEU A 172 7.40 1.88 22.67
CA LEU A 172 8.21 1.99 21.49
C LEU A 172 7.60 3.07 20.59
N ALA A 173 8.38 4.04 20.16
CA ALA A 173 7.97 5.05 19.21
C ALA A 173 8.71 4.83 17.88
N VAL A 174 7.97 4.74 16.79
CA VAL A 174 8.49 4.62 15.42
C VAL A 174 8.19 5.93 14.70
N VAL A 175 9.22 6.59 14.18
CA VAL A 175 9.13 7.85 13.45
C VAL A 175 9.47 7.59 11.98
N THR A 176 8.63 8.08 11.07
CA THR A 176 8.83 7.97 9.62
C THR A 176 9.46 9.24 9.05
N GLU A 177 10.06 9.15 7.85
CA GLU A 177 10.73 10.27 7.16
C GLU A 177 9.82 11.47 6.83
N ASP A 178 8.50 11.28 6.84
CA ASP A 178 7.52 12.35 6.66
C ASP A 178 6.99 12.92 7.98
N GLY A 179 7.51 12.46 9.12
CA GLY A 179 7.22 12.99 10.45
C GLY A 179 6.03 12.32 11.15
N GLU A 180 5.46 11.25 10.61
CA GLU A 180 4.47 10.48 11.36
C GLU A 180 5.12 9.77 12.55
N THR A 181 4.37 9.65 13.63
CA THR A 181 4.83 8.97 14.84
C THR A 181 3.82 7.91 15.25
N LEU A 182 4.24 6.65 15.23
CA LEU A 182 3.52 5.52 15.81
C LEU A 182 4.05 5.26 17.21
N GLU A 183 3.23 5.48 18.22
CA GLU A 183 3.51 5.09 19.60
C GLU A 183 2.84 3.76 19.93
N LEU A 184 3.63 2.79 20.36
CA LEU A 184 3.20 1.47 20.79
C LEU A 184 3.40 1.35 22.30
N SER A 185 2.36 0.93 23.00
CA SER A 185 2.36 0.75 24.46
C SER A 185 1.63 -0.53 24.84
N LYS A 186 1.71 -0.91 26.12
CA LYS A 186 1.03 -2.12 26.66
C LYS A 186 1.46 -3.44 26.00
N LEU A 187 2.69 -3.51 25.48
CA LEU A 187 3.26 -4.76 24.93
C LEU A 187 3.63 -5.77 26.03
N GLY A 188 3.79 -5.31 27.28
CA GLY A 188 4.15 -6.17 28.41
C GLY A 188 5.46 -6.91 28.15
N ARG A 189 5.43 -8.24 28.23
CA ARG A 189 6.60 -9.11 27.99
C ARG A 189 7.04 -9.13 26.52
N GLU A 190 6.18 -8.73 25.60
CA GLU A 190 6.50 -8.67 24.17
C GLU A 190 7.28 -7.42 23.78
N LEU A 191 7.47 -6.43 24.67
CA LEU A 191 8.19 -5.19 24.32
C LEU A 191 9.62 -5.46 23.82
N ASP A 192 10.40 -6.22 24.58
CA ASP A 192 11.78 -6.56 24.25
C ASP A 192 11.90 -7.46 23.00
N PRO A 193 11.16 -8.59 22.92
CA PRO A 193 11.14 -9.41 21.71
C PRO A 193 10.72 -8.63 20.48
N PHE A 194 9.62 -7.89 20.55
CA PHE A 194 9.10 -7.14 19.40
C PHE A 194 10.07 -6.07 18.90
N ALA A 195 10.70 -5.32 19.82
CA ALA A 195 11.69 -4.31 19.44
C ALA A 195 12.91 -4.93 18.73
N ARG A 196 13.37 -6.10 19.21
CA ARG A 196 14.45 -6.85 18.55
C ARG A 196 14.01 -7.34 17.17
N ASP A 197 12.86 -7.98 17.05
CA ASP A 197 12.37 -8.56 15.79
C ASP A 197 12.13 -7.45 14.74
N LEU A 198 11.65 -6.27 15.17
CA LEU A 198 11.52 -5.09 14.31
C LEU A 198 12.89 -4.59 13.83
N SER A 199 13.86 -4.49 14.75
CA SER A 199 15.23 -4.08 14.41
C SER A 199 15.89 -5.08 13.45
N GLU A 200 15.66 -6.37 13.62
CA GLU A 200 16.18 -7.42 12.73
C GLU A 200 15.55 -7.34 11.33
N ALA A 201 14.23 -7.12 11.24
CA ALA A 201 13.55 -6.91 9.96
C ALA A 201 14.10 -5.68 9.21
N MET A 202 14.27 -4.55 9.90
CA MET A 202 14.90 -3.35 9.34
C MET A 202 16.36 -3.59 8.92
N GLY A 203 17.13 -4.31 9.75
CA GLY A 203 18.51 -4.67 9.47
C GLY A 203 18.65 -5.53 8.21
N ARG A 204 17.78 -6.54 8.05
CA ARG A 204 17.71 -7.40 6.86
C ARG A 204 17.39 -6.60 5.61
N LEU A 205 16.43 -5.68 5.66
CA LEU A 205 16.11 -4.79 4.54
C LEU A 205 17.33 -3.93 4.13
N GLY A 206 18.07 -3.41 5.12
CA GLY A 206 19.32 -2.68 4.89
C GLY A 206 20.44 -3.53 4.30
N LEU A 207 20.55 -4.81 4.71
CA LEU A 207 21.53 -5.75 4.14
C LEU A 207 21.19 -6.13 2.70
N LEU A 208 19.91 -6.33 2.38
CA LEU A 208 19.46 -6.60 1.01
C LEU A 208 19.77 -5.43 0.07
N ALA A 209 19.52 -4.19 0.51
CA ALA A 209 19.89 -3.00 -0.26
C ALA A 209 21.41 -2.88 -0.47
N GLN A 210 22.22 -3.17 0.55
CA GLN A 210 23.68 -3.18 0.44
C GLN A 210 24.18 -4.28 -0.51
N ALA A 211 23.63 -5.49 -0.42
CA ALA A 211 24.00 -6.59 -1.32
C ALA A 211 23.69 -6.22 -2.77
N SER A 212 22.51 -5.64 -3.02
CA SER A 212 22.09 -5.20 -4.35
C SER A 212 23.02 -4.13 -4.90
N LEU A 213 23.39 -3.14 -4.08
CA LEU A 213 24.35 -2.11 -4.45
C LEU A 213 25.77 -2.65 -4.66
N HIS A 214 26.21 -3.60 -3.85
CA HIS A 214 27.53 -4.22 -4.00
C HIS A 214 27.65 -5.01 -5.30
N GLU A 215 26.61 -5.73 -5.72
CA GLU A 215 26.60 -6.40 -7.02
C GLU A 215 26.73 -5.41 -8.19
N LEU A 216 26.18 -4.21 -8.03
CA LEU A 216 26.26 -3.15 -9.03
C LEU A 216 27.62 -2.44 -9.02
N LEU A 217 28.18 -2.25 -7.82
CA LEU A 217 29.41 -1.52 -7.52
C LEU A 217 30.44 -2.43 -6.80
N PRO A 218 30.95 -3.49 -7.44
CA PRO A 218 31.80 -4.47 -6.74
C PRO A 218 33.13 -3.88 -6.25
N LEU A 219 33.55 -2.73 -6.79
CA LEU A 219 34.78 -2.03 -6.41
C LEU A 219 34.54 -0.83 -5.47
N ALA A 220 33.29 -0.51 -5.13
CA ALA A 220 33.02 0.61 -4.23
C ALA A 220 33.34 0.26 -2.78
N ASP A 221 33.80 1.26 -2.03
CA ASP A 221 34.07 1.11 -0.61
C ASP A 221 32.78 0.69 0.16
N PRO A 222 32.85 -0.29 1.08
CA PRO A 222 31.69 -0.74 1.85
C PRO A 222 30.96 0.38 2.61
N SER A 223 31.66 1.45 3.02
CA SER A 223 31.04 2.61 3.67
C SER A 223 30.22 3.48 2.70
N VAL A 224 30.63 3.56 1.42
CA VAL A 224 29.86 4.20 0.34
C VAL A 224 28.58 3.41 0.10
N ILE A 225 28.69 2.08 -0.05
CA ILE A 225 27.54 1.18 -0.23
C ILE A 225 26.55 1.30 0.94
N ARG A 226 27.04 1.25 2.18
CA ARG A 226 26.21 1.38 3.38
C ARG A 226 25.48 2.72 3.45
N ARG A 227 26.12 3.83 3.08
CA ARG A 227 25.50 5.16 3.08
C ARG A 227 24.45 5.28 1.98
N ALA A 228 24.78 4.83 0.77
CA ALA A 228 23.87 4.84 -0.38
C ALA A 228 22.62 3.97 -0.15
N ALA A 229 22.79 2.79 0.48
CA ALA A 229 21.70 1.87 0.80
C ALA A 229 20.58 2.51 1.63
N ARG A 230 20.89 3.54 2.43
CA ARG A 230 19.88 4.27 3.23
C ARG A 230 18.85 4.99 2.35
N PHE A 231 19.26 5.47 1.18
CA PHE A 231 18.39 6.21 0.27
C PHE A 231 17.59 5.30 -0.68
N LEU A 232 18.11 4.09 -0.95
CA LEU A 232 17.55 3.13 -1.92
C LEU A 232 16.83 1.94 -1.26
N ARG A 233 16.74 1.94 0.07
CA ARG A 233 16.08 0.87 0.83
C ARG A 233 14.64 0.66 0.36
N ASP A 234 14.23 -0.60 0.33
CA ASP A 234 12.89 -1.01 -0.09
C ASP A 234 12.51 -0.64 -1.54
N GLY A 235 13.49 -0.27 -2.37
CA GLY A 235 13.29 0.14 -3.76
C GLY A 235 12.91 1.60 -3.97
N LYS A 236 13.02 2.43 -2.92
CA LYS A 236 12.88 3.89 -3.04
C LYS A 236 13.82 4.47 -4.10
N ALA A 237 13.36 5.50 -4.79
CA ALA A 237 14.20 6.27 -5.68
C ALA A 237 14.96 7.34 -4.90
N ALA A 238 16.29 7.31 -5.01
CA ALA A 238 17.18 8.29 -4.40
C ALA A 238 17.43 9.46 -5.34
N ARG A 239 17.43 10.69 -4.82
CA ARG A 239 17.74 11.89 -5.62
C ARG A 239 19.20 11.88 -6.04
N ARG A 240 19.47 12.40 -7.24
CA ARG A 240 20.81 12.58 -7.79
C ARG A 240 21.73 13.28 -6.81
N LEU A 241 21.30 14.42 -6.27
CA LEU A 241 22.09 15.20 -5.31
C LEU A 241 22.50 14.38 -4.06
N ASP A 242 21.57 13.58 -3.52
CA ASP A 242 21.84 12.75 -2.33
C ASP A 242 22.84 11.63 -2.66
N VAL A 243 22.68 11.00 -3.83
CA VAL A 243 23.56 9.93 -4.30
C VAL A 243 24.98 10.45 -4.58
N GLU A 244 25.09 11.55 -5.33
CA GLU A 244 26.38 12.16 -5.70
C GLU A 244 27.12 12.70 -4.46
N SER A 245 26.40 13.12 -3.41
CA SER A 245 27.01 13.51 -2.12
C SER A 245 27.74 12.35 -1.42
N VAL A 246 27.36 11.10 -1.73
CA VAL A 246 28.02 9.90 -1.22
C VAL A 246 29.14 9.45 -2.17
N SER A 247 28.85 9.39 -3.48
CA SER A 247 29.82 9.10 -4.54
C SER A 247 29.26 9.52 -5.92
N PRO A 248 29.96 10.37 -6.69
CA PRO A 248 29.55 10.70 -8.07
C PRO A 248 29.48 9.50 -9.01
N ASP A 249 30.38 8.52 -8.84
CA ASP A 249 30.45 7.33 -9.70
C ASP A 249 29.22 6.44 -9.54
N LEU A 250 28.59 6.44 -8.36
CA LEU A 250 27.38 5.66 -8.11
C LEU A 250 26.20 6.13 -8.98
N TRP A 251 26.05 7.44 -9.20
CA TRP A 251 24.98 7.94 -10.06
C TRP A 251 25.16 7.48 -11.52
N ALA A 252 26.38 7.54 -12.05
CA ALA A 252 26.68 7.05 -13.40
C ALA A 252 26.35 5.55 -13.55
N GLN A 253 26.53 4.76 -12.50
CA GLN A 253 26.20 3.34 -12.52
C GLN A 253 24.69 3.07 -12.46
N LEU A 254 23.95 3.84 -11.64
CA LEU A 254 22.48 3.80 -11.65
C LEU A 254 21.93 4.16 -13.04
N GLU A 255 22.50 5.16 -13.69
CA GLU A 255 22.20 5.52 -15.07
C GLU A 255 22.49 4.38 -16.06
N GLY A 256 23.57 3.62 -15.87
CA GLY A 256 23.88 2.42 -16.65
C GLY A 256 22.87 1.28 -16.43
N MET A 257 22.16 1.25 -15.30
CA MET A 257 21.06 0.28 -15.11
C MET A 257 19.86 0.62 -15.99
N LEU A 258 19.58 1.90 -16.20
CA LEU A 258 18.51 2.34 -17.10
C LEU A 258 18.78 1.88 -18.54
N GLU A 259 20.06 1.88 -18.95
CA GLU A 259 20.49 1.32 -20.23
C GLU A 259 20.27 -0.20 -20.30
N ARG A 260 20.70 -0.95 -19.28
CA ARG A 260 20.46 -2.41 -19.22
C ARG A 260 18.97 -2.77 -19.15
N ALA A 261 18.14 -1.89 -18.58
CA ALA A 261 16.68 -2.02 -18.55
C ALA A 261 16.00 -1.53 -19.84
N GLY A 262 16.78 -1.01 -20.80
CA GLY A 262 16.30 -0.55 -22.10
C GLY A 262 15.58 0.79 -22.09
N ILE A 263 15.62 1.56 -21.00
CA ILE A 263 14.88 2.84 -20.82
C ILE A 263 15.79 4.07 -20.82
N ARG A 264 17.02 3.94 -21.34
CA ARG A 264 18.01 5.02 -21.37
C ARG A 264 17.58 6.20 -22.25
N GLU A 265 16.97 5.93 -23.40
CA GLU A 265 16.60 7.00 -24.34
C GLU A 265 15.47 7.88 -23.79
N GLU A 266 14.52 7.27 -23.08
CA GLU A 266 13.43 7.95 -22.40
C GLU A 266 13.95 8.74 -21.20
N TYR A 267 14.88 8.16 -20.44
CA TYR A 267 15.60 8.86 -19.39
C TYR A 267 16.29 10.12 -19.92
N GLU A 268 17.11 10.02 -20.97
CA GLU A 268 17.83 11.17 -21.53
C GLU A 268 16.88 12.26 -22.03
N PHE A 269 15.78 11.87 -22.69
CA PHE A 269 14.79 12.80 -23.19
C PHE A 269 14.08 13.55 -22.05
N LEU A 270 13.61 12.84 -21.01
CA LEU A 270 12.92 13.44 -19.87
C LEU A 270 13.89 14.24 -18.99
N ALA A 271 15.09 13.70 -18.76
CA ALA A 271 16.16 14.34 -17.98
C ALA A 271 16.57 15.70 -18.56
N SER A 272 16.66 15.80 -19.89
CA SER A 272 16.98 17.06 -20.58
C SER A 272 15.98 18.20 -20.35
N ARG A 273 14.77 17.87 -19.89
CA ARG A 273 13.67 18.81 -19.58
C ARG A 273 13.39 18.92 -18.09
N SER A 274 14.13 18.18 -17.27
CA SER A 274 13.87 18.07 -15.84
C SER A 274 14.81 18.94 -15.00
N LEU A 275 14.49 19.09 -13.72
CA LEU A 275 15.43 19.61 -12.73
C LEU A 275 16.48 18.54 -12.41
N ARG A 276 17.68 18.64 -13.02
CA ARG A 276 18.73 17.60 -12.97
C ARG A 276 19.07 17.12 -11.56
N ASP A 277 19.23 18.03 -10.60
CA ASP A 277 19.61 17.67 -9.22
C ASP A 277 18.51 16.91 -8.46
N ARG A 278 17.28 16.94 -9.00
CA ARG A 278 16.09 16.27 -8.46
C ARG A 278 15.64 15.06 -9.28
N LEU A 279 16.42 14.66 -10.28
CA LEU A 279 16.26 13.35 -10.89
C LEU A 279 16.42 12.29 -9.80
N CYS A 280 15.58 11.27 -9.80
CA CYS A 280 15.70 10.17 -8.85
C CYS A 280 15.79 8.85 -9.60
N ILE A 281 16.61 7.92 -9.13
CA ILE A 281 16.64 6.54 -9.63
C ILE A 281 16.44 5.59 -8.46
N GLY A 282 15.59 4.59 -8.65
CA GLY A 282 15.30 3.54 -7.68
C GLY A 282 15.46 2.15 -8.28
N VAL A 283 15.74 1.17 -7.41
CA VAL A 283 15.95 -0.22 -7.79
C VAL A 283 15.22 -1.11 -6.79
N LYS A 284 14.21 -1.86 -7.24
CA LYS A 284 13.46 -2.82 -6.44
C LYS A 284 13.75 -4.24 -6.94
N ARG A 285 14.30 -5.09 -6.06
CA ARG A 285 14.43 -6.52 -6.33
C ARG A 285 13.16 -7.25 -5.96
N GLY A 286 12.67 -8.11 -6.85
CA GLY A 286 11.52 -8.97 -6.59
C GLY A 286 10.24 -8.17 -6.36
N LEU A 287 9.47 -7.93 -7.42
CA LEU A 287 8.11 -7.41 -7.28
C LEU A 287 7.20 -8.56 -6.80
N VAL A 288 6.42 -8.32 -5.75
CA VAL A 288 5.44 -9.30 -5.28
C VAL A 288 4.35 -9.46 -6.33
N GLY A 289 4.32 -10.63 -6.98
CA GLY A 289 3.39 -10.92 -8.07
C GLY A 289 3.67 -10.07 -9.31
N GLY A 290 4.95 -9.88 -9.67
CA GLY A 290 5.37 -9.35 -10.96
C GLY A 290 6.48 -10.24 -11.58
N PRO A 291 6.96 -9.93 -12.80
CA PRO A 291 7.96 -10.75 -13.48
C PRO A 291 9.26 -10.85 -12.68
N ALA A 292 9.88 -12.02 -12.70
CA ALA A 292 11.18 -12.26 -12.08
C ALA A 292 12.22 -11.31 -12.69
N GLY A 293 12.81 -10.44 -11.86
CA GLY A 293 13.82 -9.48 -12.29
C GLY A 293 13.94 -8.27 -11.36
N ASP A 294 15.01 -7.53 -11.56
CA ASP A 294 15.27 -6.28 -10.85
C ASP A 294 14.54 -5.14 -11.57
N TYR A 295 13.58 -4.52 -10.87
CA TYR A 295 12.79 -3.40 -11.34
C TYR A 295 13.57 -2.10 -11.14
N VAL A 296 13.86 -1.39 -12.22
CA VAL A 296 14.59 -0.12 -12.20
C VAL A 296 13.67 0.97 -12.68
N TRP A 297 13.62 2.08 -11.96
CA TRP A 297 12.69 3.15 -12.25
C TRP A 297 13.30 4.51 -11.92
N PHE A 298 12.77 5.57 -12.53
CA PHE A 298 13.20 6.92 -12.26
C PHE A 298 12.04 7.90 -12.15
N LEU A 299 12.33 9.01 -11.47
CA LEU A 299 11.45 10.17 -11.37
C LEU A 299 12.13 11.38 -11.99
N ALA A 300 11.43 12.06 -12.90
CA ALA A 300 11.89 13.27 -13.56
C ALA A 300 10.88 14.41 -13.35
N PRO A 301 11.17 15.39 -12.49
CA PRO A 301 10.33 16.56 -12.32
C PRO A 301 10.54 17.53 -13.49
N ILE A 302 9.50 17.74 -14.29
CA ILE A 302 9.51 18.50 -15.54
C ILE A 302 8.63 19.74 -15.39
N PRO A 303 9.16 20.96 -15.60
CA PRO A 303 8.34 22.16 -15.76
C PRO A 303 7.36 22.02 -16.92
N CYS A 304 6.10 22.39 -16.71
CA CYS A 304 5.08 22.33 -17.75
C CYS A 304 5.37 23.30 -18.91
N ALA A 305 5.99 24.44 -18.59
CA ALA A 305 6.52 25.39 -19.57
C ALA A 305 7.93 25.86 -19.16
N GLU A 306 8.70 26.34 -20.12
CA GLU A 306 10.04 26.86 -19.86
C GLU A 306 9.98 28.07 -18.92
N GLY A 307 10.71 28.02 -17.81
CA GLY A 307 10.68 29.05 -16.78
C GLY A 307 9.50 28.97 -15.79
N ASP A 308 8.56 28.04 -15.98
CA ASP A 308 7.45 27.84 -15.04
C ASP A 308 7.97 27.26 -13.72
N ARG A 309 7.76 28.03 -12.64
CA ARG A 309 8.17 27.66 -11.28
C ARG A 309 7.02 27.15 -10.42
N GLU A 310 5.80 27.17 -10.94
CA GLU A 310 4.59 26.81 -10.21
C GLU A 310 4.09 25.47 -10.73
N ARG A 311 3.81 25.35 -12.02
CA ARG A 311 3.25 24.11 -12.59
C ARG A 311 4.33 23.17 -13.11
N ARG A 312 4.35 21.97 -12.54
CA ARG A 312 5.25 20.90 -12.96
C ARG A 312 4.50 19.58 -13.01
N VAL A 313 5.09 18.64 -13.70
CA VAL A 313 4.71 17.23 -13.63
C VAL A 313 5.90 16.39 -13.20
N MET A 314 5.62 15.33 -12.47
CA MET A 314 6.55 14.24 -12.27
C MET A 314 6.32 13.19 -13.34
N ALA A 315 7.33 12.95 -14.19
CA ALA A 315 7.35 11.78 -15.05
C ALA A 315 7.97 10.59 -14.29
N MET A 316 7.35 9.42 -14.42
CA MET A 316 7.82 8.16 -13.88
C MET A 316 7.87 7.12 -14.99
N GLU A 317 9.05 6.53 -15.20
CA GLU A 317 9.26 5.44 -16.14
C GLU A 317 9.96 4.30 -15.40
N ALA A 318 9.69 3.07 -15.83
CA ALA A 318 10.33 1.90 -15.24
C ALA A 318 10.56 0.80 -16.28
N GLY A 319 11.62 0.04 -16.06
CA GLY A 319 11.99 -1.13 -16.84
C GLY A 319 12.37 -2.29 -15.92
N VAL A 320 12.44 -3.48 -16.50
CA VAL A 320 12.87 -4.70 -15.80
C VAL A 320 14.18 -5.16 -16.44
N LEU A 321 15.20 -5.41 -15.61
CA LEU A 321 16.46 -5.96 -16.11
C LEU A 321 16.23 -7.38 -16.66
N GLY A 322 16.58 -7.60 -17.92
CA GLY A 322 16.57 -8.93 -18.55
C GLY A 322 15.23 -9.40 -19.13
N ALA A 323 14.17 -8.59 -19.10
CA ALA A 323 12.88 -8.95 -19.69
C ALA A 323 12.27 -7.76 -20.46
N PRO A 324 11.95 -7.93 -21.77
CA PRO A 324 11.12 -6.96 -22.47
C PRO A 324 9.67 -7.07 -21.98
N GLY A 325 9.03 -5.93 -21.67
CA GLY A 325 7.63 -5.86 -21.29
C GLY A 325 6.95 -4.64 -21.88
N GLY A 326 5.62 -4.58 -21.82
CA GLY A 326 4.85 -3.37 -22.15
C GLY A 326 5.34 -2.20 -21.29
N ARG A 327 5.67 -1.07 -21.93
CA ARG A 327 6.21 0.12 -21.26
C ARG A 327 5.25 1.29 -21.37
N ALA A 328 5.14 2.03 -20.28
CA ALA A 328 4.39 3.26 -20.21
C ALA A 328 5.08 4.25 -19.28
N THR A 329 5.11 5.52 -19.70
CA THR A 329 5.54 6.64 -18.85
C THR A 329 4.32 7.21 -18.17
N TYR A 330 4.36 7.32 -16.85
CA TYR A 330 3.28 7.83 -16.02
C TYR A 330 3.57 9.27 -15.60
N PHE A 331 2.55 10.13 -15.59
CA PHE A 331 2.71 11.53 -15.26
C PHE A 331 1.80 11.92 -14.10
N PHE A 332 2.36 12.66 -13.15
CA PHE A 332 1.67 13.15 -11.96
C PHE A 332 1.85 14.65 -11.82
N ARG A 333 0.79 15.40 -11.56
CA ARG A 333 0.87 16.85 -11.33
C ARG A 333 1.57 17.14 -10.00
N ILE A 334 2.46 18.13 -9.98
CA ILE A 334 3.16 18.59 -8.77
C ILE A 334 3.21 20.14 -8.77
N GLY A 335 2.85 20.79 -7.67
CA GLY A 335 3.03 22.24 -7.47
C GLY A 335 1.86 23.17 -7.82
N ASP A 336 0.64 22.66 -7.95
CA ASP A 336 -0.53 23.44 -8.37
C ASP A 336 -1.12 24.39 -7.30
N GLY A 337 -0.66 24.38 -6.05
CA GLY A 337 -1.06 25.39 -5.05
C GLY A 337 -2.54 25.38 -4.64
N THR A 338 -3.42 24.67 -5.35
CA THR A 338 -4.88 24.78 -5.24
C THR A 338 -5.58 23.58 -4.60
N GLY A 339 -4.84 22.54 -4.21
CA GLY A 339 -5.42 21.29 -3.72
C GLY A 339 -5.12 20.98 -2.25
N VAL A 340 -5.40 21.90 -1.32
CA VAL A 340 -5.40 21.55 0.13
C VAL A 340 -6.83 21.46 0.61
N ALA A 341 -7.37 20.23 0.65
CA ALA A 341 -8.45 19.94 1.59
C ALA A 341 -7.91 20.13 3.02
N ALA A 342 -8.70 20.72 3.91
CA ALA A 342 -8.30 21.00 5.28
C ALA A 342 -7.67 19.75 5.94
N GLY A 343 -6.37 19.82 6.26
CA GLY A 343 -5.59 18.74 6.89
C GLY A 343 -4.54 18.03 6.02
N GLU A 344 -4.28 18.46 4.78
CA GLU A 344 -3.13 18.01 3.99
C GLU A 344 -2.02 19.09 3.93
N VAL A 345 -0.76 18.66 3.98
CA VAL A 345 0.46 19.52 4.01
C VAL A 345 0.36 20.62 2.94
N PRO A 346 0.72 21.88 3.26
CA PRO A 346 0.65 22.99 2.31
C PRO A 346 1.33 22.64 0.99
N ALA A 347 0.69 22.98 -0.13
CA ALA A 347 1.32 22.97 -1.44
C ALA A 347 2.47 23.99 -1.41
N VAL A 348 3.67 23.54 -1.05
CA VAL A 348 4.86 24.36 -1.09
C VAL A 348 5.18 24.59 -2.57
N CYS A 349 5.12 25.84 -3.04
CA CYS A 349 5.55 26.18 -4.39
C CYS A 349 7.07 26.13 -4.50
N GLY A 350 7.58 25.89 -5.71
CA GLY A 350 9.01 25.85 -5.99
C GLY A 350 9.72 24.60 -5.50
N ASP A 351 11.01 24.75 -5.24
CA ASP A 351 11.98 23.68 -5.06
C ASP A 351 11.68 22.71 -3.89
N ALA A 352 11.26 23.25 -2.75
CA ALA A 352 10.84 22.45 -1.59
C ALA A 352 9.54 21.67 -1.85
N GLY A 353 8.67 22.17 -2.72
CA GLY A 353 7.48 21.45 -3.20
C GLY A 353 7.80 20.22 -4.00
N VAL A 354 8.81 20.31 -4.87
CA VAL A 354 9.29 19.17 -5.66
C VAL A 354 9.88 18.10 -4.75
N ASP A 355 10.69 18.48 -3.77
CA ASP A 355 11.27 17.55 -2.80
C ASP A 355 10.19 16.85 -1.96
N ALA A 356 9.16 17.58 -1.54
CA ALA A 356 8.00 16.99 -0.89
C ALA A 356 7.28 16.01 -1.83
N ALA A 357 7.03 16.38 -3.10
CA ALA A 357 6.37 15.51 -4.05
C ALA A 357 7.15 14.21 -4.29
N ILE A 358 8.47 14.26 -4.45
CA ILE A 358 9.35 13.08 -4.59
C ILE A 358 9.16 12.13 -3.40
N ARG A 359 9.21 12.65 -2.17
CA ARG A 359 9.00 11.84 -0.96
C ARG A 359 7.63 11.17 -0.94
N HIS A 360 6.57 11.91 -1.28
CA HIS A 360 5.21 11.37 -1.32
C HIS A 360 5.03 10.30 -2.39
N LEU A 361 5.59 10.50 -3.60
CA LEU A 361 5.57 9.50 -4.67
C LEU A 361 6.33 8.23 -4.29
N ASN A 362 7.52 8.35 -3.70
CA ASN A 362 8.27 7.23 -3.13
C ASN A 362 7.42 6.45 -2.12
N ARG A 363 6.92 7.14 -1.08
CA ARG A 363 6.09 6.54 -0.04
C ARG A 363 4.87 5.84 -0.62
N ALA A 364 4.17 6.48 -1.54
CA ALA A 364 2.96 5.93 -2.12
C ALA A 364 3.22 4.69 -2.97
N LEU A 365 4.30 4.68 -3.77
CA LEU A 365 4.70 3.51 -4.55
C LEU A 365 5.13 2.35 -3.65
N VAL A 366 5.89 2.61 -2.59
CA VAL A 366 6.25 1.59 -1.60
C VAL A 366 5.00 1.06 -0.86
N ALA A 367 4.07 1.94 -0.50
CA ALA A 367 2.83 1.58 0.20
C ALA A 367 1.97 0.60 -0.61
N VAL A 368 1.87 0.80 -1.93
CA VAL A 368 1.14 -0.11 -2.84
C VAL A 368 2.03 -1.18 -3.49
N ASN A 369 3.26 -1.35 -2.98
CA ASN A 369 4.26 -2.30 -3.47
C ASN A 369 4.44 -2.25 -5.00
N PHE A 370 4.58 -1.03 -5.53
CA PHE A 370 4.79 -0.71 -6.95
C PHE A 370 3.67 -1.17 -7.89
N ARG A 371 2.48 -1.51 -7.38
CA ARG A 371 1.30 -1.80 -8.21
C ARG A 371 0.79 -0.51 -8.86
N ARG A 372 0.98 -0.38 -10.17
CA ARG A 372 0.62 0.80 -10.97
C ARG A 372 -0.83 0.80 -11.44
N GLU A 373 -1.39 -0.38 -11.68
CA GLU A 373 -2.76 -0.57 -12.15
C GLU A 373 -3.84 0.18 -11.36
N PRO A 374 -3.89 0.09 -10.01
CA PRO A 374 -4.88 0.83 -9.23
C PRO A 374 -4.73 2.36 -9.34
N ILE A 375 -3.64 2.89 -9.91
CA ILE A 375 -3.45 4.33 -10.10
C ILE A 375 -4.22 4.82 -11.33
N TYR A 376 -4.10 4.15 -12.47
CA TYR A 376 -4.67 4.62 -13.74
C TYR A 376 -6.04 4.02 -14.07
N LEU A 377 -6.48 2.99 -13.33
CA LEU A 377 -7.75 2.33 -13.63
C LEU A 377 -8.94 3.31 -13.46
N PRO A 378 -9.83 3.45 -14.46
CA PRO A 378 -11.02 4.30 -14.33
C PRO A 378 -11.92 3.88 -13.18
N ALA A 379 -12.62 4.84 -12.55
CA ALA A 379 -13.50 4.58 -11.42
C ALA A 379 -14.63 3.57 -11.74
N THR A 380 -15.11 3.55 -12.98
CA THR A 380 -16.11 2.59 -13.45
C THR A 380 -15.58 1.16 -13.44
N ARG A 381 -14.32 0.96 -13.84
CA ARG A 381 -13.69 -0.37 -13.89
C ARG A 381 -13.33 -0.91 -12.50
N LEU A 382 -13.07 -0.05 -11.52
CA LEU A 382 -12.83 -0.49 -10.13
C LEU A 382 -14.00 -1.32 -9.56
N ARG A 383 -15.21 -1.17 -10.11
CA ARG A 383 -16.40 -1.93 -9.70
C ARG A 383 -16.52 -3.31 -10.36
N GLU A 384 -15.65 -3.64 -11.33
CA GLU A 384 -15.61 -4.96 -11.94
C GLU A 384 -15.10 -6.00 -10.92
N PRO A 385 -15.64 -7.23 -10.88
CA PRO A 385 -15.28 -8.24 -9.88
C PRO A 385 -13.77 -8.49 -9.72
N GLN A 386 -13.00 -8.53 -10.82
CA GLN A 386 -11.56 -8.74 -10.77
C GLN A 386 -10.76 -7.58 -10.13
N TYR A 387 -11.34 -6.38 -10.06
CA TYR A 387 -10.70 -5.17 -9.53
C TYR A 387 -11.25 -4.71 -8.20
N LEU A 388 -12.17 -5.47 -7.59
CA LEU A 388 -12.75 -5.12 -6.30
C LEU A 388 -11.68 -4.87 -5.23
N LYS A 389 -10.60 -5.67 -5.19
CA LYS A 389 -9.46 -5.41 -4.28
C LYS A 389 -8.90 -3.99 -4.42
N TYR A 390 -8.80 -3.48 -5.65
CA TYR A 390 -8.34 -2.11 -5.90
C TYR A 390 -9.37 -1.07 -5.51
N HIS A 391 -10.67 -1.34 -5.65
CA HIS A 391 -11.71 -0.44 -5.14
C HIS A 391 -11.51 -0.18 -3.64
N PHE A 392 -11.40 -1.25 -2.85
CA PHE A 392 -11.18 -1.15 -1.40
C PHE A 392 -9.82 -0.52 -1.06
N ALA A 393 -8.75 -0.90 -1.78
CA ALA A 393 -7.43 -0.29 -1.60
C ALA A 393 -7.47 1.23 -1.85
N VAL A 394 -8.17 1.67 -2.90
CA VAL A 394 -8.34 3.09 -3.20
C VAL A 394 -9.09 3.79 -2.08
N GLU A 395 -10.17 3.23 -1.55
CA GLU A 395 -10.91 3.90 -0.46
C GLU A 395 -10.08 4.01 0.83
N ALA A 396 -9.37 2.94 1.18
CA ALA A 396 -8.70 2.83 2.47
C ALA A 396 -7.28 3.42 2.52
N ILE A 397 -6.51 3.42 1.42
CA ILE A 397 -5.11 3.86 1.39
C ILE A 397 -5.02 5.32 0.93
N PRO A 398 -4.74 6.29 1.83
CA PRO A 398 -4.73 7.72 1.47
C PRO A 398 -3.68 8.06 0.41
N GLU A 399 -2.52 7.41 0.46
CA GLU A 399 -1.43 7.59 -0.50
C GLU A 399 -1.85 7.21 -1.93
N LEU A 400 -2.63 6.13 -2.07
CA LEU A 400 -3.16 5.70 -3.37
C LEU A 400 -4.24 6.67 -3.88
N ARG A 401 -5.14 7.17 -3.02
CA ARG A 401 -6.10 8.22 -3.40
C ARG A 401 -5.39 9.46 -3.90
N ARG A 402 -4.33 9.87 -3.21
CA ARG A 402 -3.53 11.03 -3.61
C ARG A 402 -2.84 10.79 -4.95
N LEU A 403 -2.20 9.64 -5.16
CA LEU A 403 -1.60 9.31 -6.46
C LEU A 403 -2.63 9.38 -7.60
N ARG A 404 -3.84 8.86 -7.38
CA ARG A 404 -4.93 8.91 -8.36
C ARG A 404 -5.41 10.34 -8.66
N ARG A 405 -5.49 11.20 -7.64
CA ARG A 405 -5.84 12.63 -7.82
C ARG A 405 -4.78 13.37 -8.63
N LEU A 406 -3.50 13.10 -8.35
CA LEU A 406 -2.39 13.73 -9.06
C LEU A 406 -2.13 13.15 -10.45
N PHE A 407 -2.66 11.96 -10.75
CA PHE A 407 -2.40 11.27 -12.01
C PHE A 407 -2.98 12.03 -13.20
N VAL A 408 -2.08 12.47 -14.11
CA VAL A 408 -2.43 13.19 -15.33
C VAL A 408 -2.70 12.22 -16.47
N GLY A 409 -1.91 11.17 -16.61
CA GLY A 409 -2.03 10.24 -17.72
C GLY A 409 -0.81 9.35 -17.88
N ARG A 410 -0.91 8.42 -18.84
CA ARG A 410 0.20 7.53 -19.22
C ARG A 410 0.42 7.56 -20.72
N VAL A 411 1.69 7.52 -21.14
CA VAL A 411 2.08 7.40 -22.55
C VAL A 411 2.60 5.99 -22.78
N VAL A 412 1.88 5.21 -23.59
CA VAL A 412 2.28 3.85 -23.97
C VAL A 412 3.31 3.90 -25.09
N HIS A 413 4.34 3.07 -25.00
CA HIS A 413 5.43 3.02 -25.96
C HIS A 413 5.03 2.16 -27.17
N ARG A 414 4.76 2.78 -28.32
CA ARG A 414 4.57 2.07 -29.60
C ARG A 414 5.74 2.29 -30.55
N SER A 415 6.29 3.50 -30.57
CA SER A 415 7.55 3.83 -31.24
C SER A 415 8.18 5.05 -30.56
N ARG A 416 9.47 5.27 -30.79
CA ARG A 416 10.20 6.39 -30.19
C ARG A 416 9.62 7.76 -30.58
N SER A 417 9.28 7.96 -31.86
CA SER A 417 8.72 9.22 -32.34
C SER A 417 7.35 9.47 -31.72
N GLN A 418 6.47 8.48 -31.78
CA GLN A 418 5.13 8.56 -31.18
C GLN A 418 5.21 8.85 -29.67
N TRP A 419 6.07 8.14 -28.96
CA TRP A 419 6.23 8.35 -27.52
C TRP A 419 6.64 9.80 -27.22
N ARG A 420 7.63 10.35 -27.95
CA ARG A 420 8.05 11.74 -27.77
C ARG A 420 6.92 12.73 -28.05
N ASP A 421 6.18 12.54 -29.14
CA ASP A 421 5.09 13.43 -29.53
C ASP A 421 3.96 13.41 -28.49
N ASP A 422 3.60 12.23 -28.02
CA ASP A 422 2.56 12.04 -27.00
C ASP A 422 2.99 12.59 -25.63
N VAL A 423 4.27 12.46 -25.25
CA VAL A 423 4.80 13.10 -24.04
C VAL A 423 4.68 14.61 -24.14
N LEU A 424 5.08 15.21 -25.27
CA LEU A 424 4.97 16.65 -25.45
C LEU A 424 3.51 17.11 -25.46
N ASP A 425 2.60 16.30 -25.99
CA ASP A 425 1.17 16.57 -25.95
C ASP A 425 0.59 16.53 -24.54
N LEU A 426 0.96 15.51 -23.76
CA LEU A 426 0.57 15.40 -22.35
C LEU A 426 1.12 16.58 -21.54
N LEU A 427 2.36 17.00 -21.77
CA LEU A 427 2.94 18.17 -21.08
C LEU A 427 2.15 19.45 -21.37
N ARG A 428 1.74 19.67 -22.64
CA ARG A 428 0.88 20.81 -23.00
C ARG A 428 -0.49 20.73 -22.34
N PHE A 429 -1.10 19.53 -22.32
CA PHE A 429 -2.35 19.29 -21.61
C PHE A 429 -2.22 19.60 -20.12
N ALA A 430 -1.18 19.09 -19.46
CA ALA A 430 -0.94 19.29 -18.03
C ALA A 430 -0.72 20.77 -17.67
N ALA A 431 -0.13 21.55 -18.59
CA ALA A 431 0.05 22.99 -18.41
C ALA A 431 -1.29 23.75 -18.38
N ALA A 432 -2.28 23.30 -19.15
CA ALA A 432 -3.56 23.97 -19.34
C ALA A 432 -4.70 23.40 -18.45
N GLY A 433 -4.65 22.10 -18.14
CA GLY A 433 -5.74 21.37 -17.49
C GLY A 433 -5.79 21.51 -15.96
N GLU A 434 -6.96 21.26 -15.42
CA GLU A 434 -7.27 21.37 -13.98
C GLU A 434 -7.01 20.07 -13.19
N GLU A 435 -7.05 20.14 -11.86
CA GLU A 435 -6.90 18.96 -10.99
C GLU A 435 -7.97 17.90 -11.31
N GLY A 436 -7.56 16.62 -11.36
CA GLY A 436 -8.46 15.52 -11.68
C GLY A 436 -8.75 15.29 -13.17
N GLU A 437 -8.40 16.22 -14.06
CA GLU A 437 -8.46 15.97 -15.50
C GLU A 437 -7.37 15.00 -15.97
N GLN A 438 -7.73 14.06 -16.82
CA GLN A 438 -6.82 13.03 -17.33
C GLN A 438 -6.61 13.17 -18.83
N TRP A 439 -5.35 13.23 -19.25
CA TRP A 439 -4.95 13.18 -20.64
C TRP A 439 -5.32 11.82 -21.23
N ARG A 440 -6.01 11.85 -22.38
CA ARG A 440 -6.29 10.68 -23.21
C ARG A 440 -5.93 11.01 -24.64
N ARG A 441 -5.17 10.11 -25.28
CA ARG A 441 -4.77 10.26 -26.66
C ARG A 441 -5.96 10.09 -27.61
N GLY A 442 -6.60 11.19 -28.00
CA GLY A 442 -7.69 11.21 -28.99
C GLY A 442 -8.98 10.51 -28.53
N VAL A 443 -10.13 11.09 -28.86
CA VAL A 443 -11.44 10.46 -28.64
C VAL A 443 -11.59 9.30 -29.63
N GLY A 444 -11.23 8.09 -29.21
CA GLY A 444 -11.29 6.86 -30.01
C GLY A 444 -10.86 5.66 -29.16
N LEU A 445 -11.79 5.18 -28.33
CA LEU A 445 -11.63 3.99 -27.47
C LEU A 445 -11.81 2.69 -28.27
N ASP A 446 -11.37 1.59 -27.67
CA ASP A 446 -11.56 0.18 -28.06
C ASP A 446 -10.35 -0.55 -28.67
N GLY A 447 -9.14 -0.22 -28.21
CA GLY A 447 -8.04 -1.21 -28.19
C GLY A 447 -8.03 -1.91 -26.83
N PRO A 448 -7.84 -3.24 -26.74
CA PRO A 448 -7.78 -3.92 -25.46
C PRO A 448 -6.64 -3.31 -24.63
N ASP A 449 -6.99 -2.64 -23.53
CA ASP A 449 -6.05 -2.39 -22.44
C ASP A 449 -5.39 -3.73 -22.15
N GLU A 450 -4.06 -3.77 -22.21
CA GLU A 450 -3.26 -4.98 -21.98
C GLU A 450 -3.92 -5.82 -20.90
N VAL A 451 -4.37 -7.02 -21.29
CA VAL A 451 -4.76 -8.06 -20.37
C VAL A 451 -3.49 -8.39 -19.61
N PHE A 452 -3.28 -7.75 -18.47
CA PHE A 452 -2.47 -8.34 -17.43
C PHE A 452 -3.21 -9.63 -17.09
N ALA A 453 -2.64 -10.75 -17.56
CA ALA A 453 -3.03 -12.05 -17.08
C ALA A 453 -3.04 -11.95 -15.56
N ASP A 454 -4.11 -12.46 -14.96
CA ASP A 454 -4.28 -12.50 -13.53
C ASP A 454 -3.07 -13.15 -12.85
N GLU A 455 -2.12 -12.33 -12.38
CA GLU A 455 -0.94 -12.78 -11.63
C GLU A 455 -1.31 -13.17 -10.18
N SER A 456 -2.61 -13.34 -9.87
CA SER A 456 -3.06 -14.02 -8.64
C SER A 456 -3.38 -15.50 -8.80
N ALA A 457 -3.12 -16.11 -9.96
CA ALA A 457 -3.10 -17.57 -10.14
C ALA A 457 -1.70 -18.17 -9.94
N GLY A 458 -1.02 -17.83 -8.82
CA GLY A 458 0.25 -18.43 -8.41
C GLY A 458 0.07 -19.31 -7.17
N SER A 459 0.05 -20.62 -7.38
CA SER A 459 0.14 -21.73 -6.41
C SER A 459 -0.64 -21.59 -5.09
N ARG A 460 -1.77 -22.32 -5.01
CA ARG A 460 -2.18 -22.96 -3.76
C ARG A 460 -1.05 -23.89 -3.32
N ASP A 461 -0.21 -23.44 -2.39
CA ASP A 461 0.52 -24.35 -1.52
C ASP A 461 -0.30 -24.49 -0.23
N GLU A 462 -1.30 -25.37 -0.29
CA GLU A 462 -2.03 -25.85 0.88
C GLU A 462 -1.12 -26.78 1.68
N SER A 463 -0.17 -26.22 2.43
CA SER A 463 0.51 -26.97 3.50
C SER A 463 1.19 -26.06 4.53
N ALA A 464 0.42 -25.19 5.18
CA ALA A 464 0.83 -24.71 6.50
C ALA A 464 0.51 -25.80 7.55
N PRO A 465 1.50 -26.25 8.35
CA PRO A 465 1.29 -27.33 9.30
C PRO A 465 0.36 -26.90 10.43
N ASN A 466 -0.60 -27.77 10.73
CA ASN A 466 -1.46 -27.68 11.89
C ASN A 466 -0.58 -27.79 13.15
N LEU A 467 -0.36 -26.68 13.85
CA LEU A 467 0.25 -26.70 15.18
C LEU A 467 -0.81 -27.17 16.17
N ASP A 468 -0.97 -28.49 16.25
CA ASP A 468 -1.70 -29.13 17.34
C ASP A 468 -0.82 -29.14 18.59
N ALA A 469 -1.16 -28.25 19.52
CA ALA A 469 -0.60 -28.24 20.86
C ALA A 469 -1.31 -29.30 21.70
N SER A 470 -0.89 -30.56 21.60
CA SER A 470 -1.27 -31.59 22.55
C SER A 470 -0.20 -32.68 22.66
N HIS A 471 0.15 -33.01 23.91
CA HIS A 471 1.04 -34.09 24.38
C HIS A 471 2.54 -33.80 24.56
N LEU A 472 2.84 -33.02 25.61
CA LEU A 472 3.98 -33.29 26.49
C LEU A 472 3.48 -34.10 27.69
N LYS A 473 3.88 -35.38 27.79
CA LYS A 473 4.22 -36.05 29.07
C LYS A 473 5.25 -37.17 28.80
N PRO A 474 6.08 -37.50 29.80
CA PRO A 474 7.41 -38.11 29.64
C PRO A 474 7.41 -39.63 29.90
N ASP A 475 8.62 -40.20 29.86
CA ASP A 475 9.12 -41.55 30.22
C ASP A 475 9.70 -42.22 28.96
N GLU A 476 10.99 -42.53 28.82
CA GLU A 476 12.02 -42.98 29.79
C GLU A 476 13.33 -42.17 29.76
#